data_AF-A0A410UF92-F1
#
_entry.id   AF-A0A410UF92-F1
#
_cell.length_a   1.000
_cell.length_b   1.000
_cell.length_c   1.000
_cell.angle_alpha   90.00
_cell.angle_beta   90.00
_cell.angle_gamma   90.00
#
_symmetry.space_group_name_H-M   'P 1'
#
loop_
_entity.id
_entity.type
_entity.pdbx_description
1 polymer ?
#
loop_
_entity_poly.entity_id
_entity_poly.type
_entity_poly.pdbx_seq_one_letter_code
_entity_poly.pdbx_strand_id
1 'polypeptide(L)'
;MRKTMTLSIILAAALGCSTLALAGPGGQGGPGFHGHHGGGFMALRGLNLTDAQKAQVKQIVRQSFTQLKPQFQAVRQQRQAFEALAPNSSGYQAAAASLAQAEASLTQARITARASVTTQIYTTVLTNAQQSQYIAQKAAFQARKAQWQQFKAQHPVSSTRSSQS
;
A
#
# COMPACT_ATOMS: atom_id res chain seq x y z
N MET A 1 5.21 -20.72 -56.37
CA MET A 1 5.95 -21.37 -55.27
C MET A 1 5.31 -20.95 -53.94
N ARG A 2 4.83 -21.96 -53.19
CA ARG A 2 4.33 -21.96 -51.79
C ARG A 2 3.36 -20.86 -51.35
N LYS A 3 2.06 -21.14 -51.50
CA LYS A 3 0.96 -20.54 -50.74
C LYS A 3 0.75 -21.39 -49.47
N THR A 4 1.02 -20.86 -48.29
CA THR A 4 0.73 -21.52 -47.00
C THR A 4 -0.57 -20.97 -46.41
N MET A 5 -1.44 -21.91 -46.05
CA MET A 5 -2.82 -21.75 -45.63
C MET A 5 -2.97 -21.21 -44.21
N THR A 6 -4.09 -20.53 -44.00
CA THR A 6 -4.74 -20.10 -42.75
C THR A 6 -4.94 -21.23 -41.73
N LEU A 7 -4.80 -20.92 -40.44
CA LEU A 7 -5.64 -21.53 -39.41
C LEU A 7 -5.79 -20.60 -38.19
N SER A 8 -6.83 -19.77 -38.23
CA SER A 8 -7.33 -19.01 -37.10
C SER A 8 -8.16 -19.94 -36.21
N ILE A 9 -7.75 -20.15 -34.97
CA ILE A 9 -8.57 -20.84 -33.96
C ILE A 9 -9.14 -19.78 -33.03
N ILE A 10 -10.39 -19.42 -33.30
CA ILE A 10 -11.26 -18.68 -32.39
C ILE A 10 -11.80 -19.71 -31.38
N LEU A 11 -11.47 -19.55 -30.10
CA LEU A 11 -12.16 -20.26 -29.03
C LEU A 11 -12.91 -19.24 -28.16
N ALA A 12 -14.11 -18.89 -28.61
CA ALA A 12 -15.12 -18.23 -27.82
C ALA A 12 -15.92 -19.32 -27.09
N ALA A 13 -15.70 -19.47 -25.78
CA ALA A 13 -16.58 -20.21 -24.90
C ALA A 13 -17.30 -19.20 -23.99
N ALA A 14 -18.46 -18.76 -24.46
CA ALA A 14 -19.45 -18.08 -23.63
C ALA A 14 -20.19 -19.14 -22.80
N LEU A 15 -20.10 -19.03 -21.48
CA LEU A 15 -21.02 -19.68 -20.56
C LEU A 15 -21.69 -18.60 -19.72
N GLY A 16 -22.99 -18.42 -19.99
CA GLY A 16 -23.89 -17.59 -19.23
C GLY A 16 -24.55 -18.34 -18.07
N CYS A 17 -25.33 -17.55 -17.31
CA CYS A 17 -26.27 -17.91 -16.26
C CYS A 17 -25.67 -18.32 -14.91
N SER A 18 -25.80 -17.42 -13.92
CA SER A 18 -26.78 -17.56 -12.85
C SER A 18 -26.73 -16.36 -11.90
N THR A 19 -27.82 -15.59 -11.86
CA THR A 19 -28.10 -14.58 -10.85
C THR A 19 -28.44 -15.27 -9.52
N LEU A 20 -27.59 -15.15 -8.51
CA LEU A 20 -27.97 -15.41 -7.12
C LEU A 20 -27.80 -14.11 -6.34
N ALA A 21 -28.92 -13.43 -6.16
CA ALA A 21 -29.11 -12.46 -5.11
C ALA A 21 -29.22 -13.21 -3.77
N LEU A 22 -28.27 -13.00 -2.88
CA LEU A 22 -28.46 -13.20 -1.44
C LEU A 22 -28.04 -11.93 -0.72
N ALA A 23 -29.07 -11.15 -0.37
CA ALA A 23 -28.97 -10.16 0.69
C ALA A 23 -28.89 -10.89 2.04
N GLY A 24 -27.88 -10.56 2.83
CA GLY A 24 -27.79 -10.92 4.25
C GLY A 24 -27.21 -9.73 5.00
N PRO A 25 -27.93 -9.14 5.98
CA PRO A 25 -27.40 -8.05 6.80
C PRO A 25 -26.67 -8.63 8.02
N GLY A 26 -25.51 -8.07 8.34
CA GLY A 26 -24.73 -8.39 9.54
C GLY A 26 -23.25 -8.49 9.20
N GLY A 27 -22.38 -7.56 9.55
CA GLY A 27 -22.31 -6.88 10.83
C GLY A 27 -21.21 -7.51 11.68
N GLN A 28 -19.97 -7.50 11.19
CA GLN A 28 -18.81 -7.64 12.06
C GLN A 28 -17.65 -6.88 11.41
N GLY A 29 -17.57 -5.58 11.72
CA GLY A 29 -16.36 -4.82 11.51
C GLY A 29 -15.26 -5.48 12.34
N GLY A 30 -14.33 -6.15 11.67
CA GLY A 30 -13.09 -6.60 12.30
C GLY A 30 -12.38 -5.42 12.97
N PRO A 31 -11.54 -5.67 14.00
CA PRO A 31 -10.85 -4.63 14.74
C PRO A 31 -10.18 -3.69 13.74
N GLY A 32 -10.68 -2.45 13.72
CA GLY A 32 -10.32 -1.46 12.74
C GLY A 32 -8.81 -1.37 12.66
N PHE A 33 -8.29 -1.60 11.46
CA PHE A 33 -6.99 -1.06 11.07
C PHE A 33 -7.03 0.41 11.43
N HIS A 34 -6.49 0.76 12.61
CA HIS A 34 -6.16 2.12 12.93
C HIS A 34 -5.23 2.56 11.81
N GLY A 35 -5.78 3.38 10.91
CA GLY A 35 -5.07 3.91 9.78
C GLY A 35 -3.88 4.66 10.33
N HIS A 36 -2.72 4.02 10.34
CA HIS A 36 -1.46 4.72 10.48
C HIS A 36 -1.43 5.67 9.28
N HIS A 37 -1.87 6.92 9.51
CA HIS A 37 -1.63 8.03 8.62
C HIS A 37 -0.19 7.90 8.15
N GLY A 38 -0.04 7.63 6.85
CA GLY A 38 1.18 7.08 6.30
C GLY A 38 2.39 7.85 6.80
N GLY A 39 3.35 7.12 7.36
CA GLY A 39 4.66 7.64 7.75
C GLY A 39 5.50 8.18 6.58
N GLY A 40 4.85 8.44 5.43
CA GLY A 40 5.43 8.85 4.17
C GLY A 40 6.14 10.20 4.27
N PHE A 41 5.62 11.14 5.06
CA PHE A 41 6.09 12.53 5.06
C PHE A 41 6.26 13.12 6.46
N MET A 42 6.54 12.29 7.46
CA MET A 42 6.66 12.75 8.86
C MET A 42 7.74 13.83 9.06
N ALA A 43 8.80 13.84 8.25
CA ALA A 43 9.84 14.86 8.31
C ALA A 43 9.43 16.22 7.69
N LEU A 44 8.32 16.28 6.95
CA LEU A 44 7.71 17.55 6.51
C LEU A 44 6.77 18.13 7.58
N ARG A 45 6.41 17.34 8.60
CA ARG A 45 5.45 17.73 9.62
C ARG A 45 6.12 18.65 10.64
N GLY A 46 5.62 19.88 10.77
CA GLY A 46 6.18 20.87 11.67
C GLY A 46 7.26 21.74 11.04
N LEU A 47 7.47 21.65 9.71
CA LEU A 47 8.09 22.73 8.97
C LEU A 47 7.12 23.91 8.90
N ASN A 48 7.63 25.12 9.14
CA ASN A 48 6.89 26.37 8.95
C ASN A 48 6.73 26.65 7.45
N LEU A 49 5.86 25.88 6.78
CA LEU A 49 5.53 26.04 5.38
C LEU A 49 4.53 27.20 5.22
N THR A 50 4.74 28.03 4.20
CA THR A 50 3.73 29.01 3.77
C THR A 50 2.52 28.29 3.18
N ASP A 51 1.39 28.97 3.08
CA ASP A 51 0.18 28.34 2.52
C ASP A 51 0.35 27.98 1.03
N ALA A 52 1.12 28.78 0.29
CA ALA A 52 1.52 28.45 -1.08
C ALA A 52 2.35 27.16 -1.13
N GLN A 53 3.35 27.01 -0.25
CA GLN A 53 4.15 25.77 -0.15
C GLN A 53 3.30 24.57 0.23
N LYS A 54 2.37 24.71 1.19
CA LYS A 54 1.43 23.64 1.58
C LYS A 54 0.55 23.21 0.41
N ALA A 55 0.06 24.16 -0.38
CA ALA A 55 -0.75 23.88 -1.57
C ALA A 55 0.05 23.07 -2.60
N GLN A 56 1.30 23.47 -2.88
CA GLN A 56 2.20 22.74 -3.77
C GLN A 56 2.49 21.32 -3.28
N VAL A 57 2.86 21.16 -2.00
CA VAL A 57 3.07 19.82 -1.39
C VAL A 57 1.83 18.95 -1.56
N LYS A 58 0.65 19.49 -1.25
CA LYS A 58 -0.63 18.78 -1.37
C LYS A 58 -0.89 18.35 -2.81
N GLN A 59 -0.60 19.21 -3.78
CA GLN A 59 -0.76 18.88 -5.21
C GLN A 59 0.18 17.75 -5.63
N ILE A 60 1.47 17.84 -5.29
CA ILE A 60 2.47 16.80 -5.61
C ILE A 60 2.05 15.44 -5.03
N VAL A 61 1.67 15.41 -3.74
CA VAL A 61 1.24 14.18 -3.07
C VAL A 61 -0.03 13.61 -3.69
N ARG A 62 -1.03 14.46 -3.99
CA ARG A 62 -2.28 14.03 -4.65
C ARG A 62 -2.02 13.44 -6.03
N GLN A 63 -1.16 14.07 -6.82
CA GLN A 63 -0.82 13.58 -8.15
C GLN A 63 -0.19 12.18 -8.08
N SER A 64 0.79 11.99 -7.18
CA SER A 64 1.40 10.68 -6.94
C SER A 64 0.39 9.63 -6.48
N PHE A 65 -0.54 9.99 -5.59
CA PHE A 65 -1.60 9.09 -5.17
C PHE A 65 -2.53 8.69 -6.33
N THR A 66 -2.95 9.66 -7.15
CA THR A 66 -3.80 9.41 -8.32
C THR A 66 -3.12 8.46 -9.30
N GLN A 67 -1.80 8.59 -9.51
CA GLN A 67 -1.03 7.70 -10.37
C GLN A 67 -0.98 6.25 -9.85
N LEU A 68 -0.88 6.06 -8.53
CA LEU A 68 -0.82 4.72 -7.92
C LEU A 68 -2.20 4.09 -7.69
N LYS A 69 -3.27 4.88 -7.69
CA LYS A 69 -4.63 4.43 -7.37
C LYS A 69 -5.07 3.19 -8.18
N PRO A 70 -4.82 3.07 -9.49
CA PRO A 70 -5.21 1.88 -10.25
C PRO A 70 -4.53 0.60 -9.75
N GLN A 71 -3.24 0.67 -9.40
CA GLN A 71 -2.50 -0.48 -8.88
C GLN A 71 -3.02 -0.91 -7.50
N PHE A 72 -3.37 0.05 -6.64
CA PHE A 72 -4.04 -0.25 -5.36
C PHE A 72 -5.38 -0.96 -5.57
N GLN A 73 -6.18 -0.50 -6.53
CA GLN A 73 -7.48 -1.12 -6.85
C GLN A 73 -7.29 -2.54 -7.39
N ALA A 74 -6.32 -2.76 -8.27
CA ALA A 74 -6.01 -4.08 -8.81
C ALA A 74 -5.59 -5.07 -7.71
N VAL A 75 -4.64 -4.68 -6.84
CA VAL A 75 -4.21 -5.52 -5.71
C VAL A 75 -5.36 -5.79 -4.75
N ARG A 76 -6.22 -4.81 -4.49
CA ARG A 76 -7.41 -5.00 -3.64
C ARG A 76 -8.37 -6.03 -4.24
N GLN A 77 -8.68 -5.92 -5.52
CA GLN A 77 -9.55 -6.87 -6.21
C GLN A 77 -8.96 -8.29 -6.20
N GLN A 78 -7.66 -8.40 -6.45
CA GLN A 78 -6.96 -9.68 -6.42
C GLN A 78 -6.93 -10.31 -5.03
N ARG A 79 -6.75 -9.49 -3.98
CA ARG A 79 -6.84 -9.94 -2.59
C ARG A 79 -8.24 -10.48 -2.28
N GLN A 80 -9.29 -9.73 -2.65
CA GLN A 80 -10.67 -10.17 -2.46
C GLN A 80 -10.98 -11.48 -3.19
N ALA A 81 -10.48 -11.63 -4.42
CA ALA A 81 -10.63 -12.86 -5.18
C ALA A 81 -9.90 -14.04 -4.51
N PHE A 82 -8.69 -13.83 -3.99
CA PHE A 82 -7.94 -14.85 -3.26
C PHE A 82 -8.63 -15.25 -1.95
N GLU A 83 -9.11 -14.28 -1.16
CA GLU A 83 -9.82 -14.53 0.10
C GLU A 83 -11.13 -15.31 -0.08
N ALA A 84 -11.75 -15.22 -1.27
CA ALA A 84 -12.93 -16.00 -1.62
C ALA A 84 -12.64 -17.45 -2.02
N LEU A 85 -11.37 -17.82 -2.25
CA LEU A 85 -11.01 -19.20 -2.63
C LEU A 85 -10.94 -20.11 -1.40
N ALA A 86 -11.53 -21.30 -1.52
CA ALA A 86 -11.33 -22.34 -0.53
C ALA A 86 -9.87 -22.85 -0.56
N PRO A 87 -9.23 -23.13 0.59
CA PRO A 87 -7.85 -23.61 0.64
C PRO A 87 -7.58 -24.92 -0.12
N ASN A 88 -8.62 -25.76 -0.30
CA ASN A 88 -8.55 -27.01 -1.06
C ASN A 88 -8.84 -26.82 -2.57
N SER A 89 -9.06 -25.59 -3.04
CA SER A 89 -9.21 -25.30 -4.46
C SER A 89 -7.90 -25.57 -5.21
N SER A 90 -7.99 -26.19 -6.39
CA SER A 90 -6.84 -26.47 -7.25
C SER A 90 -6.05 -25.22 -7.65
N GLY A 91 -6.70 -24.04 -7.66
CA GLY A 91 -6.08 -22.75 -7.99
C GLY A 91 -5.50 -21.99 -6.81
N TYR A 92 -5.66 -22.46 -5.56
CA TYR A 92 -5.36 -21.66 -4.36
C TYR A 92 -3.90 -21.20 -4.29
N GLN A 93 -2.96 -22.10 -4.52
CA GLN A 93 -1.52 -21.78 -4.49
C GLN A 93 -1.11 -20.81 -5.61
N ALA A 94 -1.64 -20.98 -6.82
CA ALA A 94 -1.37 -20.10 -7.95
C ALA A 94 -1.93 -18.68 -7.69
N ALA A 95 -3.13 -18.59 -7.12
CA ALA A 95 -3.74 -17.31 -6.74
C ALA A 95 -2.93 -16.60 -5.65
N ALA A 96 -2.43 -17.34 -4.65
CA ALA A 96 -1.53 -16.79 -3.62
C ALA A 96 -0.23 -16.23 -4.22
N ALA A 97 0.41 -16.98 -5.11
CA ALA A 97 1.63 -16.55 -5.78
C ALA A 97 1.42 -15.29 -6.63
N SER A 98 0.31 -15.25 -7.37
CA SER A 98 -0.05 -14.08 -8.17
C SER A 98 -0.32 -12.85 -7.30
N LEU A 99 -1.03 -13.02 -6.17
CA LEU A 99 -1.29 -11.93 -5.23
C LEU A 99 0.02 -11.39 -4.63
N ALA A 100 0.91 -12.28 -4.22
CA ALA A 100 2.23 -11.90 -3.70
C ALA A 100 3.03 -11.08 -4.72
N GLN A 101 3.01 -11.47 -6.00
CA GLN A 101 3.68 -10.72 -7.06
C GLN A 101 3.07 -9.33 -7.26
N ALA A 102 1.74 -9.21 -7.26
CA ALA A 102 1.06 -7.93 -7.40
C ALA A 102 1.35 -6.99 -6.21
N GLU A 103 1.37 -7.52 -4.99
CA GLU A 103 1.75 -6.78 -3.79
C GLU A 103 3.21 -6.32 -3.80
N ALA A 104 4.13 -7.15 -4.27
CA ALA A 104 5.53 -6.79 -4.43
C ALA A 104 5.70 -5.64 -5.43
N SER A 105 5.02 -5.71 -6.58
CA SER A 105 5.04 -4.65 -7.59
C SER A 105 4.48 -3.33 -7.05
N LEU A 106 3.32 -3.36 -6.38
CA LEU A 106 2.74 -2.18 -5.74
C LEU A 106 3.67 -1.62 -4.66
N THR A 107 4.34 -2.47 -3.88
CA THR A 107 5.30 -2.03 -2.86
C THR A 107 6.48 -1.29 -3.49
N GLN A 108 7.05 -1.84 -4.56
CA GLN A 108 8.12 -1.18 -5.32
C GLN A 108 7.66 0.19 -5.84
N ALA A 109 6.49 0.26 -6.50
CA ALA A 109 5.94 1.49 -7.05
C ALA A 109 5.69 2.55 -5.97
N ARG A 110 5.21 2.15 -4.79
CA ARG A 110 5.01 3.06 -3.64
C ARG A 110 6.31 3.62 -3.10
N ILE A 111 7.34 2.79 -2.99
CA ILE A 111 8.66 3.22 -2.49
C ILE A 111 9.29 4.23 -3.45
N THR A 112 9.27 3.92 -4.75
CA THR A 112 9.86 4.80 -5.77
C THR A 112 9.09 6.12 -5.91
N ALA A 113 7.75 6.06 -5.94
CA ALA A 113 6.91 7.25 -5.96
C ALA A 113 7.12 8.13 -4.73
N ARG A 114 7.24 7.53 -3.54
CA ARG A 114 7.53 8.28 -2.32
C ARG A 114 8.88 8.97 -2.37
N ALA A 115 9.92 8.27 -2.85
CA ALA A 115 11.25 8.86 -3.01
C ALA A 115 11.20 10.05 -3.96
N SER A 116 10.55 9.89 -5.12
CA SER A 116 10.35 10.95 -6.10
C SER A 116 9.62 12.17 -5.51
N VAL A 117 8.48 11.98 -4.84
CA VAL A 117 7.73 13.06 -4.19
C VAL A 117 8.57 13.77 -3.12
N THR A 118 9.31 13.00 -2.31
CA THR A 118 10.17 13.57 -1.26
C THR A 118 11.24 14.46 -1.87
N THR A 119 11.92 13.98 -2.91
CA THR A 119 12.92 14.75 -3.64
C THR A 119 12.32 16.01 -4.25
N GLN A 120 11.18 15.90 -4.95
CA GLN A 120 10.51 17.03 -5.58
C GLN A 120 10.13 18.11 -4.56
N ILE A 121 9.53 17.72 -3.42
CA ILE A 121 9.20 18.68 -2.36
C ILE A 121 10.48 19.35 -1.82
N TYR A 122 11.50 18.55 -1.52
CA TYR A 122 12.75 19.05 -0.97
C TYR A 122 13.44 20.07 -1.89
N THR A 123 13.51 19.79 -3.19
CA THR A 123 14.24 20.63 -4.15
C THR A 123 13.45 21.81 -4.71
N THR A 124 12.12 21.66 -4.87
CA THR A 124 11.31 22.66 -5.58
C THR A 124 10.43 23.52 -4.67
N VAL A 125 10.11 23.03 -3.46
CA VAL A 125 9.17 23.72 -2.56
C VAL A 125 9.90 24.32 -1.34
N LEU A 126 10.87 23.61 -0.78
CA LEU A 126 11.55 24.06 0.45
C LEU A 126 12.64 25.08 0.15
N THR A 127 12.75 26.07 1.03
CA THR A 127 13.91 26.98 1.10
C THR A 127 15.11 26.29 1.75
N ASN A 128 16.32 26.85 1.58
CA ASN A 128 17.54 26.32 2.22
C ASN A 128 17.41 26.18 3.75
N ALA A 129 16.80 27.16 4.42
CA ALA A 129 16.57 27.11 5.85
C ALA A 129 15.61 25.96 6.25
N GLN A 130 14.53 25.77 5.48
CA GLN A 130 13.58 24.68 5.69
C GLN A 130 14.18 23.30 5.36
N GLN A 131 15.08 23.21 4.38
CA GLN A 131 15.83 22.00 4.07
C GLN A 131 16.72 21.57 5.24
N SER A 132 17.44 22.51 5.87
CA SER A 132 18.24 22.23 7.07
C SER A 132 17.35 21.73 8.23
N GLN A 133 16.20 22.38 8.45
CA GLN A 133 15.22 21.93 9.45
C GLN A 133 14.69 20.52 9.15
N TYR A 134 14.39 20.23 7.87
CA TYR A 134 13.94 18.92 7.44
C TYR A 134 14.95 17.81 7.77
N ILE A 135 16.24 18.04 7.51
CA ILE A 135 17.31 17.08 7.82
C ILE A 135 17.38 16.84 9.33
N ALA A 136 17.37 17.92 10.14
CA ALA A 136 17.40 17.81 11.59
C ALA A 136 16.18 17.03 12.14
N GLN A 137 14.98 17.31 11.64
CA GLN A 137 13.76 16.59 12.04
C GLN A 137 13.82 15.11 11.64
N LYS A 138 14.34 14.79 10.44
CA LYS A 138 14.54 13.42 9.99
C LYS A 138 15.49 12.65 10.92
N ALA A 139 16.60 13.26 11.32
CA ALA A 139 17.55 12.65 12.26
C ALA A 139 16.91 12.41 13.64
N ALA A 140 16.21 13.41 14.18
CA ALA A 140 15.51 13.29 15.46
C ALA A 140 14.44 12.17 15.44
N PHE A 141 13.69 12.05 14.33
CA PHE A 141 12.72 10.97 14.17
C PHE A 141 13.39 9.59 14.14
N GLN A 142 14.52 9.45 13.45
CA GLN A 142 15.28 8.20 13.42
C GLN A 142 15.81 7.82 14.81
N ALA A 143 16.34 8.78 15.56
CA ALA A 143 16.79 8.57 16.93
C ALA A 143 15.63 8.11 17.85
N ARG A 144 14.48 8.77 17.78
CA ARG A 144 13.29 8.38 18.56
C ARG A 144 12.80 6.98 18.19
N LYS A 145 12.84 6.62 16.91
CA LYS A 145 12.48 5.28 16.45
C LYS A 145 13.43 4.23 17.05
N ALA A 146 14.73 4.50 17.05
CA ALA A 146 15.72 3.60 17.65
C ALA A 146 15.51 3.44 19.16
N GLN A 147 15.27 4.54 19.89
CA GLN A 147 14.95 4.51 21.32
C GLN A 147 13.69 3.68 21.61
N TRP A 148 12.63 3.86 20.81
CA TRP A 148 11.41 3.07 20.96
C TRP A 148 11.63 1.57 20.69
N GLN A 149 12.48 1.23 19.73
CA GLN A 149 12.87 -0.16 19.47
C GLN A 149 13.63 -0.77 20.66
N GLN A 150 14.54 -0.02 21.28
CA GLN A 150 15.26 -0.43 22.48
C GLN A 150 14.32 -0.61 23.67
N PHE A 151 13.42 0.35 23.91
CA PHE A 151 12.39 0.25 24.94
C PHE A 151 11.54 -1.02 24.79
N LYS A 152 11.10 -1.33 23.57
CA LYS A 152 10.34 -2.56 23.30
C LYS A 152 11.13 -3.84 23.52
N ALA A 153 12.43 -3.82 23.26
CA ALA A 153 13.29 -4.99 23.52
C ALA A 153 13.49 -5.22 25.02
N GLN A 154 13.51 -4.15 25.82
CA GLN A 154 13.67 -4.21 27.29
C GLN A 154 12.35 -4.51 28.01
N HIS A 155 11.21 -4.17 27.41
CA HIS A 155 9.87 -4.44 27.93
C HIS A 155 9.09 -5.37 27.00
N PRO A 156 9.49 -6.66 26.88
CA PRO A 156 8.67 -7.62 26.16
C PRO A 156 7.30 -7.70 26.83
N VAL A 157 6.23 -7.55 26.05
CA VAL A 157 4.87 -7.79 26.55
C VAL A 157 4.78 -9.25 26.98
N SER A 158 4.87 -9.51 28.28
CA SER A 158 4.58 -10.81 28.85
C SER A 158 3.11 -11.12 28.56
N SER A 159 2.86 -12.02 27.62
CA SER A 159 1.56 -12.68 27.53
C SER A 159 1.42 -13.52 28.80
N THR A 160 0.80 -12.94 29.84
CA THR A 160 0.38 -13.67 31.04
C THR A 160 -0.62 -14.74 30.59
N ARG A 161 -0.08 -15.92 30.27
CA ARG A 161 -0.85 -17.14 30.09
C ARG A 161 -1.21 -17.60 31.50
N SER A 162 -2.31 -17.07 32.01
CA SER A 162 -3.00 -17.60 33.19
C SER A 162 -3.43 -19.04 32.89
N SER A 163 -2.55 -19.99 33.19
CA SER A 163 -2.90 -21.37 33.43
C SER A 163 -3.45 -21.48 34.84
N GLN A 164 -4.77 -21.52 34.98
CA GLN A 164 -5.48 -22.13 36.10
C GLN A 164 -6.29 -23.26 35.45
N SER A 165 -5.80 -24.51 35.52
CA SER A 165 -5.96 -25.46 36.63
C SER A 165 -7.42 -25.81 36.88
#